data_AF-A0A958AMI5-F1
#
_entry.id   AF-A0A958AMI5-F1
#
_cell.length_a   1.000
_cell.length_b   1.000
_cell.length_c   1.000
_cell.angle_alpha   90.00
_cell.angle_beta   90.00
_cell.angle_gamma   90.00
#
_symmetry.space_group_name_H-M   'P 1'
#
loop_
_entity.id
_entity.type
_entity.pdbx_description
1 polymer ?
#
loop_
_entity_poly.entity_id
_entity_poly.type
_entity_poly.pdbx_seq_one_letter_code
_entity_poly.pdbx_strand_id
1 'polypeptide(L)'
;RAWESDREILRNLQIEKKPILVLVNRLDMLEPTRAWNPPYALAPNTQDPKERNIREKMLWADQQIRATLPGHEDVQIIPIAVPSDQHRNVDLLVQRIETFLPDHLKLPFIRNLPHSTVKTRVCERIARQWIPKYAAAAATVAAVPIPIADMIPLATLQGAMWSHIAYIYGQGNILQSVTALAGSGGFGFAFRFVAQELTKLLPGGSVVNAAIAAAATQGYGEVAIEYHNRNGNVSSKELQQLVEKFVGNFVRDVLGKTVLPSSKRDL
;
A
#
# COMPACT_ATOMS: atom_id res chain seq x y z
N ARG A 1 -37.31 4.11 -18.69
CA ARG A 1 -37.61 4.10 -17.23
C ARG A 1 -36.36 4.36 -16.39
N ALA A 2 -35.45 3.40 -16.17
CA ALA A 2 -34.25 3.65 -15.33
C ALA A 2 -33.37 4.81 -15.86
N TRP A 3 -33.04 4.79 -17.16
CA TRP A 3 -32.25 5.85 -17.80
C TRP A 3 -32.88 7.25 -17.74
N GLU A 4 -34.21 7.36 -17.81
CA GLU A 4 -34.88 8.67 -17.78
C GLU A 4 -34.73 9.35 -16.41
N SER A 5 -34.87 8.57 -15.33
CA SER A 5 -34.62 9.04 -13.97
C SER A 5 -33.14 9.44 -13.79
N ASP A 6 -32.21 8.61 -14.26
CA ASP A 6 -30.78 8.90 -14.15
C ASP A 6 -30.41 10.17 -14.91
N ARG A 7 -31.03 10.40 -16.07
CA ARG A 7 -30.80 11.58 -16.91
C ARG A 7 -31.23 12.87 -16.22
N GLU A 8 -32.30 12.85 -15.44
CA GLU A 8 -32.75 14.01 -14.67
C GLU A 8 -31.76 14.36 -13.55
N ILE A 9 -31.26 13.35 -12.84
CA ILE A 9 -30.21 13.52 -11.83
C ILE A 9 -28.94 14.11 -12.47
N LEU A 10 -28.51 13.58 -13.61
CA LEU A 10 -27.34 14.10 -14.33
C LEU A 10 -27.52 15.56 -14.76
N ARG A 11 -28.72 15.96 -15.21
CA ARG A 11 -29.00 17.36 -15.55
C ARG A 11 -28.87 18.28 -14.35
N ASN A 12 -29.32 17.85 -13.17
CA ASN A 12 -29.18 18.64 -11.95
C ASN A 12 -27.72 18.79 -11.50
N LEU A 13 -26.83 17.88 -11.92
CA LEU A 13 -25.40 17.94 -11.65
C LEU A 13 -24.61 18.83 -12.64
N GLN A 14 -25.24 19.41 -13.67
CA GLN A 14 -24.55 20.29 -14.63
C GLN A 14 -23.89 21.52 -13.99
N ILE A 15 -24.42 21.96 -12.84
CA ILE A 15 -23.96 23.16 -12.13
C ILE A 15 -22.81 22.82 -11.16
N GLU A 16 -22.61 21.53 -10.85
CA GLU A 16 -21.52 21.07 -9.98
C GLU A 16 -20.18 21.10 -10.74
N LYS A 17 -19.13 21.65 -10.12
CA LYS A 17 -17.75 21.63 -10.65
C LYS A 17 -16.92 20.46 -10.11
N LYS A 18 -17.56 19.50 -9.45
CA LYS A 18 -16.87 18.38 -8.81
C LYS A 18 -16.76 17.21 -9.79
N PRO A 19 -15.72 16.37 -9.71
CA PRO A 19 -15.63 15.18 -10.53
C PRO A 19 -16.86 14.27 -10.38
N ILE A 20 -17.38 13.79 -11.51
CA ILE A 20 -18.56 12.91 -11.54
C ILE A 20 -18.12 11.50 -11.87
N LEU A 21 -18.51 10.56 -11.02
CA LEU A 21 -18.27 9.14 -11.19
C LEU A 21 -19.59 8.41 -11.49
N VAL A 22 -19.72 7.86 -12.69
CA VAL A 22 -20.91 7.11 -13.11
C VAL A 22 -20.62 5.61 -13.11
N LEU A 23 -21.43 4.86 -12.37
CA LEU A 23 -21.30 3.40 -12.27
C LEU A 23 -22.30 2.73 -13.21
N VAL A 24 -21.80 2.01 -14.21
CA VAL A 24 -22.63 1.20 -15.10
C VAL A 24 -22.66 -0.22 -14.54
N ASN A 25 -23.71 -0.54 -13.79
CA ASN A 25 -23.86 -1.81 -13.08
C ASN A 25 -24.56 -2.89 -13.95
N ARG A 26 -24.53 -4.13 -13.46
CA ARG A 26 -25.16 -5.32 -14.04
C ARG A 26 -24.66 -5.71 -15.44
N LEU A 27 -23.39 -5.43 -15.73
CA LEU A 27 -22.77 -5.81 -17.00
C LEU A 27 -22.62 -7.34 -17.16
N ASP A 28 -22.65 -8.08 -16.05
CA ASP A 28 -22.73 -9.54 -16.01
C ASP A 28 -23.99 -10.10 -16.69
N MET A 29 -25.06 -9.31 -16.74
CA MET A 29 -26.34 -9.66 -17.38
C MET A 29 -26.36 -9.42 -18.89
N LEU A 30 -25.32 -8.80 -19.47
CA LEU A 30 -25.18 -8.74 -20.93
C LEU A 30 -24.92 -10.13 -21.50
N GLU A 31 -25.38 -10.43 -22.70
CA GLU A 31 -25.05 -11.71 -23.33
C GLU A 31 -23.57 -11.77 -23.73
N PRO A 32 -22.92 -12.95 -23.68
CA PRO A 32 -23.35 -14.15 -22.96
C PRO A 32 -23.39 -13.94 -21.44
N THR A 33 -24.53 -14.31 -20.84
CA THR A 33 -24.84 -14.07 -19.43
C THR A 33 -23.91 -14.89 -18.54
N ARG A 34 -23.35 -14.27 -17.49
CA ARG A 34 -22.46 -14.94 -16.50
C ARG A 34 -21.16 -15.56 -17.05
N ALA A 35 -20.83 -15.37 -18.32
CA ALA A 35 -19.51 -15.70 -18.87
C ALA A 35 -18.51 -14.57 -18.55
N TRP A 36 -18.18 -14.39 -17.27
CA TRP A 36 -17.44 -13.23 -16.78
C TRP A 36 -16.04 -13.61 -16.26
N ASN A 37 -14.97 -13.30 -17.01
CA ASN A 37 -13.57 -13.53 -16.62
C ASN A 37 -12.69 -12.28 -16.84
N PRO A 38 -12.74 -11.28 -15.95
CA PRO A 38 -11.97 -10.05 -16.04
C PRO A 38 -10.50 -10.30 -15.64
N PRO A 39 -9.57 -9.40 -15.98
CA PRO A 39 -9.80 -8.08 -16.57
C PRO A 39 -10.18 -8.16 -18.06
N TYR A 40 -11.24 -7.47 -18.44
CA TYR A 40 -11.53 -7.19 -19.84
C TYR A 40 -10.67 -6.00 -20.25
N ALA A 41 -9.82 -6.19 -21.25
CA ALA A 41 -8.98 -5.12 -21.80
C ALA A 41 -9.83 -4.05 -22.52
N LEU A 42 -11.08 -4.38 -22.83
CA LEU A 42 -12.00 -3.64 -23.69
C LEU A 42 -11.32 -3.30 -25.04
N ALA A 43 -10.48 -4.22 -25.50
CA ALA A 43 -9.66 -3.99 -26.69
C ALA A 43 -10.56 -3.78 -27.91
N PRO A 44 -10.25 -2.82 -28.82
CA PRO A 44 -11.06 -2.54 -30.01
C PRO A 44 -11.30 -3.77 -30.90
N ASN A 45 -10.39 -4.75 -30.86
CA ASN A 45 -10.42 -5.94 -31.74
C ASN A 45 -10.62 -7.26 -30.96
N THR A 46 -11.21 -7.23 -29.76
CA THR A 46 -11.52 -8.46 -29.03
C THR A 46 -12.45 -9.37 -29.84
N GLN A 47 -12.14 -10.66 -29.86
CA GLN A 47 -13.03 -11.69 -30.42
C GLN A 47 -14.03 -12.22 -29.39
N ASP A 48 -13.88 -11.85 -28.11
CA ASP A 48 -14.81 -12.24 -27.06
C ASP A 48 -16.15 -11.47 -27.22
N PRO A 49 -17.28 -12.17 -27.49
CA PRO A 49 -18.57 -11.53 -27.66
C PRO A 49 -19.02 -10.75 -26.42
N LYS A 50 -18.67 -11.20 -25.21
CA LYS A 50 -19.00 -10.52 -23.95
C LYS A 50 -18.25 -9.21 -23.83
N GLU A 51 -16.95 -9.24 -24.11
CA GLU A 51 -16.09 -8.05 -24.06
C GLU A 51 -16.54 -7.00 -25.08
N ARG A 52 -16.90 -7.44 -26.30
CA ARG A 52 -17.50 -6.57 -27.32
C ARG A 52 -18.80 -5.93 -26.84
N ASN A 53 -19.73 -6.73 -26.31
CA ASN A 53 -21.03 -6.24 -25.85
C ASN A 53 -20.89 -5.26 -24.68
N ILE A 54 -19.99 -5.54 -23.73
CA ILE A 54 -19.66 -4.61 -22.64
C ILE A 54 -19.10 -3.32 -23.23
N ARG A 55 -18.12 -3.39 -24.13
CA ARG A 55 -17.50 -2.21 -24.75
C ARG A 55 -18.52 -1.35 -25.48
N GLU A 56 -19.36 -1.94 -26.33
CA GLU A 56 -20.40 -1.23 -27.07
C GLU A 56 -21.40 -0.55 -26.11
N LYS A 57 -21.81 -1.25 -25.05
CA LYS A 57 -22.71 -0.67 -24.05
C LYS A 57 -22.06 0.48 -23.28
N MET A 58 -20.77 0.37 -22.97
CA MET A 58 -19.99 1.42 -22.30
C MET A 58 -19.78 2.64 -23.19
N LEU A 59 -19.48 2.45 -24.49
CA LEU A 59 -19.38 3.53 -25.46
C LEU A 59 -20.72 4.26 -25.62
N TRP A 60 -21.82 3.50 -25.73
CA TRP A 60 -23.15 4.08 -25.75
C TRP A 60 -23.44 4.87 -24.48
N ALA A 61 -23.15 4.32 -23.30
CA ALA A 61 -23.35 5.02 -22.04
C ALA A 61 -22.53 6.31 -21.95
N ASP A 62 -21.26 6.26 -22.36
CA ASP A 62 -20.37 7.43 -22.40
C ASP A 62 -20.92 8.55 -23.28
N GLN A 63 -21.34 8.21 -24.50
CA GLN A 63 -21.98 9.18 -25.40
C GLN A 63 -23.22 9.81 -24.77
N GLN A 64 -24.11 9.01 -24.17
CA GLN A 64 -25.36 9.50 -23.59
C GLN A 64 -25.12 10.38 -22.35
N ILE A 65 -24.17 10.01 -21.49
CA ILE A 65 -23.83 10.75 -20.28
C ILE A 65 -23.17 12.08 -20.65
N ARG A 66 -22.17 12.07 -21.56
CA ARG A 66 -21.50 13.29 -22.02
C ARG A 66 -22.45 14.23 -22.75
N ALA A 67 -23.37 13.71 -23.56
CA ALA A 67 -24.41 14.52 -24.20
C ALA A 67 -25.37 15.18 -23.18
N THR A 68 -25.52 14.58 -21.99
CA THR A 68 -26.36 15.12 -20.90
C THR A 68 -25.59 16.08 -20.00
N LEU A 69 -24.25 16.04 -20.00
CA LEU A 69 -23.36 16.89 -19.21
C LEU A 69 -22.40 17.71 -20.13
N PRO A 70 -22.92 18.56 -21.03
CA PRO A 70 -22.06 19.35 -21.91
C PRO A 70 -21.17 20.29 -21.09
N GLY A 71 -19.86 20.24 -21.33
CA GLY A 71 -18.87 21.07 -20.64
C GLY A 71 -18.30 20.51 -19.33
N HIS A 72 -18.74 19.32 -18.90
CA HIS A 72 -18.15 18.66 -17.74
C HIS A 72 -16.97 17.77 -18.16
N GLU A 73 -15.74 18.22 -17.91
CA GLU A 73 -14.53 17.54 -18.36
C GLU A 73 -14.21 16.29 -17.51
N ASP A 74 -14.44 16.37 -16.19
CA ASP A 74 -14.11 15.32 -15.22
C ASP A 74 -15.25 14.32 -15.01
N VAL A 75 -15.71 13.70 -16.10
CA VAL A 75 -16.68 12.59 -16.06
C VAL A 75 -15.96 11.27 -16.30
N GLN A 76 -15.97 10.40 -15.30
CA GLN A 76 -15.45 9.03 -15.40
C GLN A 76 -16.56 8.00 -15.27
N ILE A 77 -16.54 7.00 -16.15
CA ILE A 77 -17.55 5.96 -16.22
C ILE A 77 -16.87 4.64 -15.92
N ILE A 78 -17.40 3.93 -14.92
CA ILE A 78 -16.82 2.68 -14.45
C ILE A 78 -17.79 1.53 -14.74
N PRO A 79 -17.36 0.53 -15.52
CA PRO A 79 -18.10 -0.71 -15.65
C PRO A 79 -17.97 -1.49 -14.33
N ILE A 80 -19.10 -1.83 -13.70
CA ILE A 80 -19.12 -2.61 -12.46
C ILE A 80 -20.09 -3.78 -12.58
N ALA A 81 -19.75 -4.89 -11.93
CA ALA A 81 -20.68 -6.00 -11.73
C ALA A 81 -20.52 -6.50 -10.30
N VAL A 82 -21.65 -6.64 -9.60
CA VAL A 82 -21.69 -7.11 -8.21
C VAL A 82 -22.71 -8.26 -8.10
N PRO A 83 -22.52 -9.40 -8.80
CA PRO A 83 -23.27 -10.61 -8.51
C PRO A 83 -22.93 -11.11 -7.10
N SER A 84 -23.81 -11.95 -6.54
CA SER A 84 -23.78 -12.40 -5.14
C SER A 84 -22.49 -13.11 -4.71
N ASP A 85 -21.74 -13.65 -5.67
CA ASP A 85 -20.56 -14.49 -5.47
C ASP A 85 -19.24 -13.85 -5.92
N GLN A 86 -19.29 -12.77 -6.71
CA GLN A 86 -18.08 -12.20 -7.29
C GLN A 86 -18.19 -10.71 -7.59
N HIS A 87 -17.45 -9.89 -6.85
CA HIS A 87 -17.38 -8.46 -7.12
C HIS A 87 -16.34 -8.17 -8.21
N ARG A 88 -16.73 -7.40 -9.23
CA ARG A 88 -15.90 -7.13 -10.41
C ARG A 88 -15.74 -5.63 -10.59
N ASN A 89 -14.50 -5.18 -10.78
CA ASN A 89 -14.08 -3.77 -10.88
C ASN A 89 -14.37 -2.89 -9.64
N VAL A 90 -14.65 -3.48 -8.48
CA VAL A 90 -14.72 -2.73 -7.21
C VAL A 90 -13.36 -2.11 -6.85
N ASP A 91 -12.27 -2.80 -7.16
CA ASP A 91 -10.91 -2.25 -7.03
C ASP A 91 -10.73 -0.98 -7.88
N LEU A 92 -11.19 -1.01 -9.13
CA LEU A 92 -11.14 0.15 -10.03
C LEU A 92 -11.99 1.32 -9.48
N LEU A 93 -13.17 1.02 -8.93
CA LEU A 93 -14.01 2.01 -8.25
C LEU A 93 -13.26 2.68 -7.10
N VAL A 94 -12.67 1.89 -6.21
CA VAL A 94 -11.87 2.41 -5.09
C VAL A 94 -10.73 3.29 -5.59
N GLN A 95 -10.02 2.86 -6.65
CA GLN A 95 -8.91 3.60 -7.23
C GLN A 95 -9.37 4.96 -7.79
N ARG A 96 -10.50 5.01 -8.49
CA ARG A 96 -11.02 6.29 -9.03
C ARG A 96 -11.47 7.22 -7.91
N ILE A 97 -12.14 6.70 -6.87
CA ILE A 97 -12.52 7.51 -5.71
C ILE A 97 -11.27 8.07 -5.03
N GLU A 98 -10.23 7.26 -4.82
CA GLU A 98 -8.96 7.72 -4.24
C GLU A 98 -8.29 8.83 -5.07
N THR A 99 -8.38 8.75 -6.40
CA THR A 99 -7.83 9.78 -7.30
C THR A 99 -8.55 11.12 -7.16
N PHE A 100 -9.86 11.12 -6.92
CA PHE A 100 -10.67 12.33 -6.77
C PHE A 100 -10.68 12.91 -5.35
N LEU A 101 -10.34 12.11 -4.35
CA LEU A 101 -10.31 12.56 -2.97
C LEU A 101 -9.15 13.54 -2.73
N PRO A 102 -9.38 14.65 -2.01
CA PRO A 102 -8.32 15.46 -1.43
C PRO A 102 -7.37 14.62 -0.57
N ASP A 103 -6.09 14.97 -0.52
CA ASP A 103 -5.06 14.17 0.17
C ASP A 103 -5.40 13.87 1.65
N HIS A 104 -6.02 14.81 2.35
CA HIS A 104 -6.42 14.65 3.75
C HIS A 104 -7.60 13.66 3.95
N LEU A 105 -8.35 13.33 2.89
CA LEU A 105 -9.47 12.38 2.92
C LEU A 105 -9.09 10.98 2.41
N LYS A 106 -7.98 10.85 1.67
CA LYS A 106 -7.53 9.55 1.11
C LYS A 106 -7.30 8.51 2.20
N LEU A 107 -6.58 8.86 3.25
CA LEU A 107 -6.27 7.91 4.32
C LEU A 107 -7.53 7.48 5.11
N PRO A 108 -8.39 8.40 5.63
CA PRO A 108 -9.64 8.01 6.27
C PRO A 108 -10.54 7.15 5.39
N PHE A 109 -10.61 7.44 4.09
CA PHE A 109 -11.38 6.65 3.13
C PHE A 109 -10.81 5.23 3.00
N ILE A 110 -9.55 5.10 2.59
CA ILE A 110 -8.90 3.80 2.34
C ILE A 110 -8.86 2.92 3.59
N ARG A 111 -8.68 3.52 4.77
CA ARG A 111 -8.62 2.80 6.04
C ARG A 111 -9.90 1.99 6.32
N ASN A 112 -11.05 2.57 5.99
CA ASN A 112 -12.36 1.97 6.23
C ASN A 112 -12.80 0.97 5.15
N LEU A 113 -12.02 0.80 4.08
CA LEU A 113 -12.33 -0.16 3.04
C LEU A 113 -12.04 -1.60 3.49
N PRO A 114 -12.76 -2.59 2.94
CA PRO A 114 -12.38 -3.99 3.05
C PRO A 114 -10.94 -4.23 2.55
N HIS A 115 -10.32 -5.28 3.07
CA HIS A 115 -8.99 -5.68 2.62
C HIS A 115 -9.01 -6.01 1.13
N SER A 116 -8.23 -5.27 0.34
CA SER A 116 -8.19 -5.35 -1.13
C SER A 116 -6.80 -4.94 -1.63
N THR A 117 -6.47 -5.31 -2.87
CA THR A 117 -5.19 -4.96 -3.50
C THR A 117 -5.01 -3.44 -3.62
N VAL A 118 -6.09 -2.69 -3.78
CA VAL A 118 -6.03 -1.22 -3.86
C VAL A 118 -5.78 -0.61 -2.48
N LYS A 119 -6.44 -1.12 -1.45
CA LYS A 119 -6.19 -0.71 -0.05
C LYS A 119 -4.71 -0.93 0.30
N THR A 120 -4.19 -2.13 0.08
CA THR A 120 -2.80 -2.46 0.43
C THR A 120 -1.80 -1.56 -0.29
N ARG A 121 -1.96 -1.32 -1.60
CA ARG A 121 -1.09 -0.43 -2.37
C ARG A 121 -1.05 1.01 -1.84
N VAL A 122 -2.21 1.58 -1.50
CA VAL A 122 -2.27 2.95 -1.00
C VAL A 122 -1.70 3.03 0.42
N CYS A 123 -2.07 2.10 1.29
CA CYS A 123 -1.52 2.02 2.65
C CYS A 123 0.01 1.84 2.64
N GLU A 124 0.54 0.97 1.78
CA GLU A 124 1.97 0.75 1.59
C GLU A 124 2.68 2.04 1.16
N ARG A 125 2.14 2.74 0.15
CA ARG A 125 2.71 4.02 -0.32
C ARG A 125 2.79 5.05 0.81
N ILE A 126 1.75 5.15 1.63
CA ILE A 126 1.73 6.08 2.77
C ILE A 126 2.71 5.63 3.84
N ALA A 127 2.74 4.34 4.20
CA ALA A 127 3.67 3.78 5.17
C ALA A 127 5.14 4.04 4.78
N ARG A 128 5.50 3.83 3.51
CA ARG A 128 6.84 4.10 2.95
C ARG A 128 7.27 5.57 3.04
N GLN A 129 6.34 6.51 3.17
CA GLN A 129 6.67 7.94 3.43
C GLN A 129 7.00 8.22 4.90
N TRP A 130 6.52 7.39 5.82
CA TRP A 130 6.73 7.55 7.26
C TRP A 130 7.93 6.76 7.78
N ILE A 131 8.20 5.57 7.25
CA ILE A 131 9.32 4.72 7.68
C ILE A 131 10.67 5.49 7.72
N PRO A 132 11.03 6.32 6.71
CA PRO A 132 12.28 7.09 6.76
C PRO A 132 12.38 8.08 7.92
N LYS A 133 11.26 8.61 8.40
CA LYS A 133 11.24 9.52 9.55
C LYS A 133 11.55 8.77 10.85
N TYR A 134 11.00 7.56 11.01
CA TYR A 134 11.34 6.68 12.13
C TYR A 134 12.79 6.18 12.04
N ALA A 135 13.27 5.85 10.85
CA ALA A 135 14.67 5.47 10.64
C ALA A 135 15.64 6.61 11.00
N ALA A 136 15.32 7.85 10.64
CA ALA A 136 16.11 9.02 11.03
C ALA A 136 16.12 9.20 12.56
N ALA A 137 14.96 9.08 13.22
CA ALA A 137 14.90 9.11 14.68
C ALA A 137 15.71 7.98 15.33
N ALA A 138 15.66 6.76 14.78
CA ALA A 138 16.47 5.63 15.26
C ALA A 138 17.97 5.91 15.13
N ALA A 139 18.39 6.55 14.04
CA ALA A 139 19.77 6.99 13.84
C ALA A 139 20.22 7.95 14.94
N THR A 140 19.36 8.90 15.32
CA THR A 140 19.68 9.88 16.39
C THR A 140 19.82 9.21 17.76
N VAL A 141 18.99 8.21 18.05
CA VAL A 141 19.09 7.42 19.30
C VAL A 141 20.41 6.66 19.33
N ALA A 142 20.78 5.99 18.23
CA ALA A 142 22.01 5.20 18.14
C ALA A 142 23.29 6.02 17.90
N ALA A 143 23.19 7.35 17.77
CA ALA A 143 24.34 8.23 17.66
C ALA A 143 25.07 8.38 19.00
N VAL A 144 24.41 8.10 20.12
CA VAL A 144 25.05 7.99 21.43
C VAL A 144 25.55 6.55 21.56
N PRO A 145 26.85 6.30 21.80
CA PRO A 145 27.36 4.93 21.87
C PRO A 145 27.06 4.31 23.25
N ILE A 146 25.83 3.83 23.50
CA ILE A 146 25.49 3.05 24.71
C ILE A 146 24.91 1.68 24.33
N PRO A 147 25.73 0.63 24.26
CA PRO A 147 25.42 -0.67 23.65
C PRO A 147 24.17 -1.45 24.14
N ILE A 148 23.54 -1.04 25.25
CA ILE A 148 22.39 -1.74 25.86
C ILE A 148 21.25 -0.76 26.20
N ALA A 149 21.56 0.48 26.59
CA ALA A 149 20.53 1.47 26.94
C ALA A 149 19.72 1.93 25.72
N ASP A 150 20.32 1.95 24.53
CA ASP A 150 19.67 2.40 23.31
C ASP A 150 18.63 1.39 22.78
N MET A 151 18.63 0.15 23.30
CA MET A 151 17.71 -0.91 22.86
C MET A 151 16.25 -0.65 23.25
N ILE A 152 16.01 -0.08 24.45
CA ILE A 152 14.65 0.22 24.91
C ILE A 152 14.05 1.36 24.08
N PRO A 153 14.70 2.53 23.93
CA PRO A 153 14.20 3.61 23.08
C PRO A 153 14.02 3.17 21.62
N LEU A 154 14.94 2.37 21.06
CA LEU A 154 14.81 1.84 19.71
C LEU A 154 13.60 0.89 19.57
N ALA A 155 13.41 -0.03 20.51
CA ALA A 155 12.26 -0.92 20.51
C ALA A 155 10.93 -0.15 20.67
N THR A 156 10.89 0.88 21.51
CA THR A 156 9.73 1.77 21.65
C THR A 156 9.43 2.49 20.34
N LEU A 157 10.45 3.04 19.68
CA LEU A 157 10.31 3.73 18.39
C LEU A 157 9.81 2.78 17.29
N GLN A 158 10.33 1.56 17.24
CA GLN A 158 9.90 0.53 16.28
C GLN A 158 8.47 0.06 16.57
N GLY A 159 8.08 -0.08 17.84
CA GLY A 159 6.71 -0.36 18.24
C GLY A 159 5.75 0.78 17.87
N ALA A 160 6.15 2.04 18.05
CA ALA A 160 5.39 3.21 17.63
C ALA A 160 5.23 3.27 16.10
N MET A 161 6.29 2.95 15.35
CA MET A 161 6.24 2.82 13.88
C MET A 161 5.24 1.76 13.44
N TRP A 162 5.32 0.55 14.02
CA TRP A 162 4.36 -0.52 13.75
C TRP A 162 2.93 -0.12 14.09
N SER A 163 2.73 0.59 15.20
CA SER A 163 1.43 1.12 15.60
C SER A 163 0.86 2.10 14.57
N HIS A 164 1.71 3.00 14.07
CA HIS A 164 1.34 3.98 13.07
C HIS A 164 1.02 3.30 11.72
N ILE A 165 1.78 2.29 11.32
CA ILE A 165 1.47 1.51 10.12
C ILE A 165 0.15 0.74 10.29
N ALA A 166 -0.06 0.09 11.43
CA ALA A 166 -1.34 -0.57 11.74
C ALA A 166 -2.53 0.40 11.63
N TYR A 167 -2.36 1.63 12.15
CA TYR A 167 -3.33 2.71 12.00
C TYR A 167 -3.59 3.09 10.53
N ILE A 168 -2.54 3.16 9.70
CA ILE A 168 -2.66 3.43 8.26
C ILE A 168 -3.50 2.35 7.56
N TYR A 169 -3.30 1.08 7.95
CA TYR A 169 -4.03 -0.06 7.40
C TYR A 169 -5.45 -0.23 7.99
N GLY A 170 -5.77 0.50 9.06
CA GLY A 170 -7.04 0.34 9.78
C GLY A 170 -7.10 -0.96 10.59
N GLN A 171 -5.94 -1.53 10.92
CA GLN A 171 -5.83 -2.73 11.72
C GLN A 171 -5.55 -2.30 13.17
N GLY A 172 -6.52 -2.51 14.06
CA GLY A 172 -6.47 -1.98 15.43
C GLY A 172 -5.56 -2.76 16.39
N ASN A 173 -5.08 -3.94 16.00
CA ASN A 173 -4.39 -4.85 16.92
C ASN A 173 -2.89 -4.59 16.95
N ILE A 174 -2.53 -3.41 17.46
CA ILE A 174 -1.14 -2.99 17.69
C ILE A 174 -0.42 -4.00 18.59
N LEU A 175 -1.04 -4.36 19.72
CA LEU A 175 -0.45 -5.27 20.70
C LEU A 175 -0.19 -6.65 20.07
N GLN A 176 -1.12 -7.15 19.26
CA GLN A 176 -0.96 -8.42 18.54
C GLN A 176 0.18 -8.40 17.54
N SER A 177 0.35 -7.28 16.81
CA SER A 177 1.38 -7.14 15.79
C SER A 177 2.77 -7.08 16.43
N VAL A 178 2.90 -6.30 17.51
CA VAL A 178 4.14 -6.19 18.29
C VAL A 178 4.47 -7.49 19.02
N THR A 179 3.48 -8.18 19.60
CA THR A 179 3.71 -9.48 20.25
C THR A 179 3.99 -10.60 19.25
N ALA A 180 3.41 -10.55 18.05
CA ALA A 180 3.75 -11.48 16.98
C ALA A 180 5.24 -11.34 16.59
N LEU A 181 5.72 -10.10 16.42
CA LEU A 181 7.13 -9.83 16.11
C LEU A 181 8.08 -10.20 17.26
N ALA A 182 7.68 -9.95 18.50
CA ALA A 182 8.45 -10.36 19.67
C ALA A 182 8.48 -11.89 19.84
N GLY A 183 7.32 -12.54 19.72
CA GLY A 183 7.15 -13.98 19.84
C GLY A 183 7.79 -14.77 18.70
N SER A 184 7.97 -14.16 17.52
CA SER A 184 8.75 -14.76 16.43
C SER A 184 10.26 -14.71 16.65
N GLY A 185 10.74 -14.07 17.73
CA GLY A 185 12.14 -13.77 17.92
C GLY A 185 12.67 -12.71 16.93
N GLY A 186 11.79 -12.01 16.22
CA GLY A 186 12.16 -11.04 15.19
C GLY A 186 12.99 -9.88 15.74
N PHE A 187 12.67 -9.38 16.94
CA PHE A 187 13.52 -8.42 17.65
C PHE A 187 14.89 -9.02 18.00
N GLY A 188 14.91 -10.21 18.60
CA GLY A 188 16.13 -10.88 19.03
C GLY A 188 17.10 -11.23 17.89
N PHE A 189 16.58 -11.66 16.73
CA PHE A 189 17.40 -11.93 15.55
C PHE A 189 18.12 -10.68 15.06
N ALA A 190 17.40 -9.57 14.85
CA ALA A 190 18.05 -8.37 14.33
C ALA A 190 19.06 -7.80 15.32
N PHE A 191 18.80 -7.87 16.63
CA PHE A 191 19.77 -7.44 17.63
C PHE A 191 21.05 -8.27 17.57
N ARG A 192 20.94 -9.61 17.47
CA ARG A 192 22.11 -10.48 17.31
C ARG A 192 22.86 -10.22 16.01
N PHE A 193 22.12 -10.05 14.91
CA PHE A 193 22.68 -9.76 13.60
C PHE A 193 23.42 -8.42 13.59
N VAL A 194 22.78 -7.35 14.08
CA VAL A 194 23.39 -6.03 14.23
C VAL A 194 24.61 -6.07 15.15
N ALA A 195 24.52 -6.74 16.31
CA ALA A 195 25.66 -6.88 17.21
C ALA A 195 26.84 -7.63 16.55
N GLN A 196 26.57 -8.71 15.81
CA GLN A 196 27.59 -9.46 15.07
C GLN A 196 28.21 -8.66 13.93
N GLU A 197 27.45 -7.79 13.27
CA GLU A 197 28.01 -6.91 12.24
C GLU A 197 28.80 -5.75 12.85
N LEU A 198 28.36 -5.22 13.99
CA LEU A 198 29.06 -4.18 14.73
C LEU A 198 30.40 -4.66 15.30
N THR A 199 30.49 -5.91 15.78
CA THR A 199 31.77 -6.47 16.27
C THR A 199 32.81 -6.65 15.16
N LYS A 200 32.41 -6.65 13.88
CA LYS A 200 33.35 -6.64 12.74
C LYS A 200 33.89 -5.24 12.44
N LEU A 201 33.27 -4.19 12.97
CA LEU A 201 33.54 -2.79 12.66
C LEU A 201 34.20 -2.07 13.83
N LEU A 202 35.21 -2.71 14.43
CA LEU A 202 35.84 -2.28 15.68
C LEU A 202 36.37 -0.81 15.73
N PRO A 203 36.44 -0.02 14.64
CA PRO A 203 36.63 1.45 14.72
C PRO A 203 35.50 2.33 14.14
N GLY A 204 34.30 1.80 13.84
CA GLY A 204 33.27 2.48 13.03
C GLY A 204 32.61 3.74 13.61
N GLY A 205 32.80 4.05 14.90
CA GLY A 205 32.25 5.26 15.54
C GLY A 205 30.71 5.33 15.57
N SER A 206 30.19 6.38 16.22
CA SER A 206 28.74 6.64 16.36
C SER A 206 27.99 6.74 15.03
N VAL A 207 28.68 7.11 13.94
CA VAL A 207 28.11 7.25 12.59
C VAL A 207 27.71 5.88 12.01
N VAL A 208 28.55 4.86 12.15
CA VAL A 208 28.23 3.50 11.67
C VAL A 208 27.07 2.92 12.48
N ASN A 209 27.06 3.13 13.80
CA ASN A 209 25.94 2.72 14.67
C ASN A 209 24.63 3.37 14.26
N ALA A 210 24.63 4.69 14.05
CA ALA A 210 23.46 5.44 13.59
C ALA A 210 22.96 4.94 12.24
N ALA A 211 23.87 4.66 11.30
CA ALA A 211 23.52 4.17 9.96
C ALA A 211 22.92 2.76 10.01
N ILE A 212 23.46 1.86 10.84
CA ILE A 212 22.92 0.50 11.02
C ILE A 212 21.56 0.54 11.72
N ALA A 213 21.38 1.39 12.73
CA ALA A 213 20.08 1.56 13.39
C ALA A 213 19.01 2.11 12.44
N ALA A 214 19.36 3.07 11.59
CA ALA A 214 18.49 3.57 10.53
C ALA A 214 18.11 2.46 9.56
N ALA A 215 19.10 1.70 9.07
CA ALA A 215 18.89 0.59 8.14
C ALA A 215 18.02 -0.53 8.72
N ALA A 216 18.27 -0.92 9.97
CA ALA A 216 17.46 -1.92 10.65
C ALA A 216 16.00 -1.45 10.80
N THR A 217 15.80 -0.18 11.15
CA THR A 217 14.46 0.41 11.29
C THR A 217 13.73 0.49 9.95
N GLN A 218 14.43 0.79 8.84
CA GLN A 218 13.87 0.67 7.48
C GLN A 218 13.39 -0.75 7.20
N GLY A 219 14.24 -1.75 7.47
CA GLY A 219 13.91 -3.15 7.30
C GLY A 219 12.69 -3.58 8.13
N TYR A 220 12.60 -3.14 9.39
CA TYR A 220 11.42 -3.40 10.22
C TYR A 220 10.13 -2.73 9.71
N GLY A 221 10.26 -1.57 9.05
CA GLY A 221 9.14 -0.92 8.38
C GLY A 221 8.58 -1.77 7.24
N GLU A 222 9.45 -2.38 6.43
CA GLU A 222 9.03 -3.31 5.37
C GLU A 222 8.35 -4.56 5.92
N VAL A 223 8.86 -5.11 7.03
CA VAL A 223 8.24 -6.25 7.70
C VAL A 223 6.82 -5.88 8.17
N ALA A 224 6.63 -4.67 8.71
CA ALA A 224 5.31 -4.19 9.12
C ALA A 224 4.35 -4.09 7.92
N ILE A 225 4.82 -3.52 6.80
CA ILE A 225 4.05 -3.43 5.56
C ILE A 225 3.60 -4.83 5.12
N GLU A 226 4.51 -5.81 5.07
CA GLU A 226 4.17 -7.18 4.67
C GLU A 226 3.21 -7.87 5.63
N TYR A 227 3.42 -7.69 6.94
CA TYR A 227 2.53 -8.23 7.97
C TYR A 227 1.09 -7.70 7.80
N HIS A 228 0.95 -6.38 7.62
CA HIS A 228 -0.35 -5.75 7.46
C HIS A 228 -0.97 -5.96 6.08
N ASN A 229 -0.17 -6.08 5.01
CA ASN A 229 -0.63 -6.49 3.67
C ASN A 229 -1.25 -7.89 3.65
N ARG A 230 -0.85 -8.75 4.59
CA ARG A 230 -1.42 -10.09 4.78
C ARG A 230 -2.49 -10.12 5.88
N ASN A 231 -2.96 -8.96 6.31
CA ASN A 231 -3.95 -8.81 7.37
C ASN A 231 -3.57 -9.54 8.67
N GLY A 232 -2.28 -9.55 9.00
CA GLY A 232 -1.73 -10.25 10.16
C GLY A 232 -1.68 -11.78 10.05
N ASN A 233 -2.08 -12.36 8.92
CA ASN A 233 -2.01 -13.79 8.66
C ASN A 233 -0.59 -14.20 8.22
N VAL A 234 0.35 -14.09 9.15
CA VAL A 234 1.76 -14.43 8.96
C VAL A 234 2.21 -15.27 10.15
N SER A 235 2.74 -16.47 9.88
CA SER A 235 3.26 -17.33 10.94
C SER A 235 4.55 -16.75 11.55
N SER A 236 4.88 -17.14 12.78
CA SER A 236 6.14 -16.71 13.43
C SER A 236 7.37 -17.02 12.58
N LYS A 237 7.39 -18.17 11.90
CA LYS A 237 8.50 -18.58 11.03
C LYS A 237 8.62 -17.67 9.79
N GLU A 238 7.50 -17.39 9.14
CA GLU A 238 7.50 -16.45 8.01
C GLU A 238 7.90 -15.04 8.45
N LEU A 239 7.43 -14.61 9.62
CA LEU A 239 7.78 -13.30 10.17
C LEU A 239 9.28 -13.19 10.45
N GLN A 240 9.88 -14.24 11.02
CA GLN A 240 11.34 -14.33 11.17
C GLN A 240 12.04 -14.24 9.81
N GLN A 241 11.59 -14.98 8.80
CA GLN A 241 12.17 -14.93 7.45
C GLN A 241 12.06 -13.54 6.81
N LEU A 242 10.95 -12.83 7.03
CA LEU A 242 10.78 -11.45 6.57
C LEU A 242 11.78 -10.52 7.26
N VAL A 243 11.96 -10.66 8.58
CA VAL A 243 12.96 -9.88 9.33
C VAL A 243 14.36 -10.16 8.78
N GLU A 244 14.76 -11.43 8.67
CA GLU A 244 16.07 -11.83 8.15
C GLU A 244 16.33 -11.26 6.75
N LYS A 245 15.32 -11.35 5.87
CA LYS A 245 15.37 -10.82 4.52
C LYS A 245 15.50 -9.31 4.51
N PHE A 246 14.54 -8.58 5.08
CA PHE A 246 14.48 -7.13 4.95
C PHE A 246 15.56 -6.44 5.79
N VAL A 247 15.62 -6.71 7.09
CA VAL A 247 16.63 -6.09 7.97
C VAL A 247 18.04 -6.46 7.51
N GLY A 248 18.26 -7.74 7.18
CA GLY A 248 19.55 -8.19 6.68
C GLY A 248 19.97 -7.52 5.37
N ASN A 249 19.03 -7.28 4.44
CA ASN A 249 19.34 -6.60 3.18
C ASN A 249 19.68 -5.12 3.39
N PHE A 250 18.90 -4.37 4.17
CA PHE A 250 19.16 -2.94 4.41
C PHE A 250 20.48 -2.72 5.14
N VAL A 251 20.75 -3.51 6.18
CA VAL A 251 22.00 -3.38 6.95
C VAL A 251 23.20 -3.73 6.07
N ARG A 252 23.14 -4.82 5.28
CA ARG A 252 24.23 -5.18 4.35
C ARG A 252 24.47 -4.12 3.28
N ASP A 253 23.43 -3.49 2.75
CA ASP A 253 23.57 -2.39 1.77
C ASP A 253 24.31 -1.18 2.37
N VAL A 254 23.97 -0.78 3.60
CA VAL A 254 24.69 0.29 4.30
C VAL A 254 26.13 -0.10 4.61
N LEU A 255 26.38 -1.32 5.08
CA LEU A 255 27.73 -1.80 5.36
C LEU A 255 28.59 -1.86 4.10
N GLY A 256 28.05 -2.34 2.98
CA GLY A 256 28.75 -2.36 1.69
C GLY A 256 29.17 -0.97 1.23
N LYS A 257 28.34 0.05 1.47
CA LYS A 257 28.64 1.46 1.16
C LYS A 257 29.64 2.09 2.13
N THR A 258 29.66 1.63 3.38
CA THR A 258 30.48 2.24 4.45
C THR A 258 31.87 1.59 4.57
N VAL A 259 32.00 0.30 4.24
CA VAL A 259 33.25 -0.48 4.28
C VAL A 259 34.06 -0.36 2.98
N LEU A 260 33.43 -0.02 1.86
CA LEU A 260 34.10 0.28 0.58
C LEU A 260 33.99 1.78 0.26
N PRO A 261 34.82 2.66 0.86
CA PRO A 261 34.86 4.04 0.42
C PRO A 261 35.46 4.09 -1.00
N SER A 262 34.66 4.63 -1.93
CA SER A 262 34.95 5.46 -3.11
C SER A 262 36.39 5.64 -3.67
N SER A 263 37.32 4.69 -3.54
CA SER A 263 38.67 4.78 -4.12
C SER A 263 38.99 3.67 -5.13
N LYS A 264 38.00 2.87 -5.53
CA LYS A 264 38.14 1.81 -6.55
C LYS A 264 37.08 1.91 -7.66
N ARG A 265 36.72 3.13 -8.06
CA ARG A 265 35.92 3.35 -9.27
C ARG A 265 36.73 3.82 -10.48
N ASP A 266 37.97 4.25 -10.29
CA ASP A 266 38.86 4.67 -11.37
C ASP A 266 40.25 4.02 -11.19
N LEU A 267 40.38 2.74 -11.56
CA LEU A 267 41.63 2.08 -11.96
C LEU A 267 41.30 0.88 -12.84
#